data_AF-A0A2Z2MI34-F1
#
_entry.id   AF-A0A2Z2MI34-F1
#
_cell.length_a   1.000
_cell.length_b   1.000
_cell.length_c   1.000
_cell.angle_alpha   90.00
_cell.angle_beta   90.00
_cell.angle_gamma   90.00
#
_symmetry.space_group_name_H-M   'P 1'
#
loop_
_entity.id
_entity.type
_entity.pdbx_description
1 polymer ?
#
loop_
_entity_poly.entity_id
_entity_poly.type
_entity_poly.pdbx_seq_one_letter_code
_entity_poly.pdbx_strand_id
1 'polypeptide(L)'
;MTRHHVLIKLRVFLPVLILLSALALTPAFSVPSINVSVQSIGACTAERYWIDVNVTNLEGTALINQTFNATIPSDRIPAYSRLRAGNVYVVDENGNPLYYWVMRRTSKIFTVFFRIPSIEANGWRVVRIYYGSDNPYRSYRKPGEIFVYFENFNRLKKYPHVDTGIFDGSQAFTSKELNVSRSKLVVNSTISTWFSSTAKEAQLTTLTVDDSYDVVFKFRRKSDAQNADSYPFYMFIHTKVGNRDRYDYIGIHESNSAFHFEFGNDRSGTYETTEKAGKQYYLGRIFVSPQGSSGSVEKFSNGALIDSHTFENNNRFRNRDVSVGFGQANADFFATVNLLAYVDWVYIVRHVNYDVEITAMGAECSFN
;
A
#
# COMPACT_ATOMS: atom_id res chain seq x y z
N MET A 1 33.28 32.44 -13.26
CA MET A 1 34.45 33.33 -13.35
C MET A 1 33.91 34.73 -13.18
N THR A 2 34.21 35.50 -12.14
CA THR A 2 35.52 36.05 -11.77
C THR A 2 35.56 36.38 -10.27
N ARG A 3 36.76 36.27 -9.70
CA ARG A 3 37.09 36.49 -8.27
C ARG A 3 37.20 37.98 -7.97
N HIS A 4 36.71 38.40 -6.80
CA HIS A 4 37.07 39.69 -6.20
C HIS A 4 38.20 39.51 -5.18
N HIS A 5 39.25 40.32 -5.33
CA HIS A 5 40.33 40.50 -4.37
C HIS A 5 39.91 41.51 -3.30
N VAL A 6 40.16 41.18 -2.03
CA VAL A 6 40.16 42.16 -0.93
C VAL A 6 41.59 42.31 -0.42
N LEU A 7 42.07 43.56 -0.47
CA LEU A 7 43.36 44.01 0.01
C LEU A 7 43.43 43.95 1.53
N ILE A 8 44.41 43.21 2.07
CA ILE A 8 44.78 43.25 3.48
C ILE A 8 45.80 44.38 3.68
N LYS A 9 45.40 45.42 4.41
CA LYS A 9 46.33 46.32 5.12
C LYS A 9 45.74 46.59 6.51
N LEU A 10 46.18 45.81 7.49
CA LEU A 10 46.05 46.19 8.90
C LEU A 10 47.44 46.20 9.52
N ARG A 11 47.93 47.42 9.81
CA ARG A 11 49.17 47.67 10.54
C ARG A 11 48.98 47.19 11.98
N VAL A 12 49.50 46.01 12.28
CA VAL A 12 49.71 45.50 13.64
C VAL A 12 51.06 46.01 14.09
N PHE A 13 51.13 47.15 14.79
CA PHE A 13 52.30 47.52 15.61
C PHE A 13 51.90 48.69 16.52
N LEU A 14 51.06 48.46 17.54
CA LEU A 14 51.10 49.28 18.76
C LEU A 14 50.41 48.73 20.03
N PRO A 15 49.45 47.76 20.00
CA PRO A 15 48.84 47.30 21.26
C PRO A 15 49.50 46.06 21.87
N VAL A 16 50.37 45.35 21.13
CA VAL A 16 50.99 44.08 21.61
C VAL A 16 52.00 44.31 22.74
N LEU A 17 52.61 45.50 22.85
CA LEU A 17 53.58 45.78 23.91
C LEU A 17 52.93 46.11 25.27
N ILE A 18 51.66 46.50 25.30
CA ILE A 18 50.95 46.85 26.54
C ILE A 18 50.26 45.62 27.17
N LEU A 19 49.99 44.56 26.38
CA LEU A 19 49.39 43.32 26.91
C LEU A 19 50.41 42.40 27.61
N LEU A 20 51.71 42.57 27.34
CA LEU A 20 52.77 41.75 27.93
C LEU A 20 53.22 42.19 29.32
N SER A 21 52.94 43.43 29.74
CA SER A 21 53.25 43.90 31.10
C SER A 21 52.13 43.66 32.12
N ALA A 22 50.90 43.37 31.67
CA ALA A 22 49.78 43.02 32.55
C ALA A 22 49.73 41.53 32.94
N LEU A 23 50.59 40.68 32.36
CA LEU A 23 50.61 39.23 32.61
C LEU A 23 51.56 38.78 33.73
N ALA A 24 52.23 39.70 34.44
CA ALA A 24 53.23 39.35 35.45
C ALA A 24 52.71 39.36 36.91
N LEU A 25 51.45 39.74 37.15
CA LEU A 25 50.91 39.92 38.51
C LEU A 25 49.46 39.42 38.67
N THR A 26 49.09 38.30 38.04
CA THR A 26 47.87 37.60 38.44
C THR A 26 48.22 36.61 39.56
N PRO A 27 47.59 36.67 40.74
CA PRO A 27 47.67 35.58 41.70
C PRO A 27 47.16 34.33 41.01
N ALA A 28 47.94 33.25 41.09
CA ALA A 28 47.58 31.95 40.57
C ALA A 28 46.33 31.45 41.32
N PHE A 29 45.15 31.82 40.85
CA PHE A 29 43.93 31.15 41.21
C PHE A 29 44.05 29.74 40.64
N SER A 30 44.29 28.76 41.52
CA SER A 30 44.19 27.35 41.18
C SER A 30 42.79 27.11 40.65
N VAL A 31 42.65 27.09 39.32
CA VAL A 31 41.41 26.62 38.69
C VAL A 31 41.32 25.15 39.09
N PRO A 32 40.29 24.72 39.83
CA PRO A 32 40.14 23.31 40.15
C PRO A 32 40.12 22.54 38.84
N SER A 33 41.04 21.59 38.70
CA SER A 33 41.07 20.71 37.54
C SER A 33 39.79 19.87 37.57
N ILE A 34 38.87 20.15 36.64
CA ILE A 34 37.74 19.27 36.39
C ILE A 34 38.32 18.05 35.69
N ASN A 35 38.49 16.98 36.45
CA ASN A 35 38.92 15.69 35.91
C ASN A 35 37.70 15.05 35.23
N VAL A 36 37.54 15.29 33.93
CA VAL A 36 36.48 14.65 33.13
C VAL A 36 36.94 13.22 32.83
N SER A 37 36.54 12.28 33.66
CA SER A 37 36.68 10.86 33.34
C SER A 37 35.63 10.49 32.29
N VAL A 38 36.01 10.47 31.01
CA VAL A 38 35.19 9.88 29.96
C VAL A 38 35.23 8.37 30.16
N GLN A 39 34.26 7.85 30.91
CA GLN A 39 34.08 6.41 31.02
C GLN A 39 33.57 5.92 29.67
N SER A 40 34.31 5.00 29.05
CA SER A 40 33.85 4.23 27.90
C SER A 40 32.51 3.59 28.26
N ILE A 41 31.41 4.15 27.79
CA ILE A 41 30.12 3.47 27.83
C ILE A 41 30.32 2.24 26.96
N GLY A 42 30.19 1.04 27.54
CA GLY A 42 30.41 -0.22 26.83
C GLY A 42 29.67 -0.26 25.48
N ALA A 43 30.16 -1.08 24.55
CA ALA A 43 29.55 -1.19 23.23
C ALA A 43 28.05 -1.51 23.35
N CYS A 44 27.18 -0.52 23.09
CA CYS A 44 25.75 -0.77 23.00
C CYS A 44 25.51 -1.73 21.84
N THR A 45 24.80 -2.83 22.12
CA THR A 45 24.18 -3.63 21.06
C THR A 45 22.73 -3.19 20.94
N ALA A 46 22.39 -2.55 19.81
CA ALA A 46 21.00 -2.16 19.53
C ALA A 46 20.10 -3.42 19.52
N GLU A 47 19.16 -3.47 20.46
CA GLU A 47 18.20 -4.58 20.59
C GLU A 47 16.95 -4.34 19.74
N ARG A 48 16.47 -3.09 19.72
CA ARG A 48 15.29 -2.69 18.94
C ARG A 48 15.52 -1.39 18.19
N TYR A 49 14.84 -1.24 17.06
CA TYR A 49 14.85 -0.05 16.24
C TYR A 49 13.44 0.51 16.14
N TRP A 50 13.33 1.80 15.86
CA TRP A 50 12.05 2.48 15.73
C TRP A 50 12.06 3.53 14.64
N ILE A 51 10.86 3.82 14.13
CA ILE A 51 10.56 4.88 13.17
C ILE A 51 9.38 5.65 13.73
N ASP A 52 9.55 6.94 13.97
CA ASP A 52 8.47 7.86 14.30
C ASP A 52 7.90 8.46 13.04
N VAL A 53 6.59 8.39 12.96
CA VAL A 53 5.81 8.85 11.83
C VAL A 53 4.75 9.81 12.36
N ASN A 54 4.79 11.05 11.88
CA ASN A 54 3.75 12.02 12.14
C ASN A 54 2.64 11.87 11.10
N VAL A 55 1.40 11.70 11.57
CA VAL A 55 0.21 11.61 10.74
C VAL A 55 -0.63 12.86 10.95
N THR A 56 -0.78 13.66 9.91
CA THR A 56 -1.53 14.90 9.93
C THR A 56 -2.89 14.69 9.27
N ASN A 57 -3.95 14.98 10.00
CA ASN A 57 -5.31 15.00 9.47
C ASN A 57 -5.49 16.23 8.58
N LEU A 58 -5.78 16.04 7.29
CA LEU A 58 -6.07 17.14 6.37
C LEU A 58 -7.57 17.33 6.13
N GLU A 59 -8.40 16.52 6.79
CA GLU A 59 -9.84 16.71 6.79
C GLU A 59 -10.25 17.88 7.67
N GLY A 60 -11.30 18.58 7.26
CA GLY A 60 -11.96 19.63 8.05
C GLY A 60 -12.78 19.09 9.24
N THR A 61 -12.67 17.80 9.54
CA THR A 61 -13.40 17.11 10.62
C THR A 61 -12.49 16.14 11.37
N ALA A 62 -12.88 15.78 12.59
CA ALA A 62 -12.12 14.81 13.37
C ALA A 62 -12.21 13.41 12.73
N LEU A 63 -11.07 12.73 12.64
CA LEU A 63 -10.95 11.37 12.16
C LEU A 63 -11.00 10.39 13.33
N ILE A 64 -12.04 9.56 13.39
CA ILE A 64 -12.25 8.60 14.47
C ILE A 64 -12.02 7.18 13.98
N ASN A 65 -11.16 6.45 14.68
CA ASN A 65 -10.79 5.07 14.40
C ASN A 65 -10.42 4.85 12.93
N GLN A 66 -9.67 5.79 12.37
CA GLN A 66 -9.31 5.82 10.96
C GLN A 66 -8.03 5.03 10.72
N THR A 67 -7.94 4.41 9.54
CA THR A 67 -6.77 3.64 9.13
C THR A 67 -5.90 4.47 8.19
N PHE A 68 -4.61 4.43 8.47
CA PHE A 68 -3.57 5.13 7.76
C PHE A 68 -2.51 4.13 7.30
N ASN A 69 -1.68 4.55 6.35
CA ASN A 69 -0.49 3.79 5.98
C ASN A 69 0.75 4.68 5.94
N ALA A 70 1.91 4.07 6.16
CA ALA A 70 3.21 4.66 5.90
C ALA A 70 3.95 3.78 4.92
N THR A 71 4.42 4.36 3.81
CA THR A 71 5.29 3.69 2.83
C THR A 71 6.67 4.33 2.87
N ILE A 72 7.66 3.55 3.26
CA ILE A 72 9.01 4.02 3.57
C ILE A 72 10.00 3.33 2.61
N PRO A 73 10.84 4.09 1.89
CA PRO A 73 11.95 3.54 1.13
C PRO A 73 12.89 2.73 2.03
N SER A 74 13.27 1.52 1.61
CA SER A 74 14.03 0.59 2.46
C SER A 74 15.44 1.07 2.79
N ASP A 75 16.03 1.89 1.93
CA ASP A 75 17.34 2.55 2.13
C ASP A 75 17.30 3.64 3.21
N ARG A 76 16.11 4.17 3.52
CA ARG A 76 15.91 5.12 4.62
C ARG A 76 15.72 4.44 5.98
N ILE A 77 15.56 3.12 6.04
CA ILE A 77 15.27 2.38 7.28
C ILE A 77 16.57 1.84 7.90
N PRO A 78 16.99 2.28 9.10
CA PRO A 78 18.16 1.75 9.78
C PRO A 78 18.09 0.24 9.95
N ALA A 79 19.17 -0.48 9.68
CA ALA A 79 19.21 -1.94 9.86
C ALA A 79 18.01 -2.69 9.21
N TYR A 80 17.58 -2.29 8.01
CA TYR A 80 16.44 -2.89 7.29
C TYR A 80 16.50 -4.42 7.15
N SER A 81 17.71 -4.99 7.11
CA SER A 81 17.94 -6.44 7.10
C SER A 81 17.36 -7.15 8.34
N ARG A 82 17.28 -6.45 9.48
CA ARG A 82 16.68 -6.93 10.74
C ARG A 82 15.16 -6.76 10.79
N LEU A 83 14.57 -5.90 9.96
CA LEU A 83 13.12 -5.72 9.86
C LEU A 83 12.49 -6.99 9.29
N ARG A 84 11.57 -7.62 9.99
CA ARG A 84 10.78 -8.77 9.53
C ARG A 84 9.31 -8.51 9.82
N ALA A 85 8.40 -8.89 8.94
CA ALA A 85 6.98 -8.63 9.17
C ALA A 85 6.43 -9.19 10.50
N GLY A 86 7.04 -10.27 11.03
CA GLY A 86 6.68 -10.85 12.34
C GLY A 86 7.24 -10.11 13.56
N ASN A 87 8.24 -9.25 13.39
CA ASN A 87 8.93 -8.53 14.46
C ASN A 87 8.58 -7.03 14.50
N VAL A 88 7.69 -6.59 13.62
CA VAL A 88 7.15 -5.23 13.60
C VAL A 88 5.99 -5.11 14.57
N TYR A 89 5.89 -4.00 15.30
CA TYR A 89 4.69 -3.55 16.01
C TYR A 89 4.57 -2.04 15.99
N VAL A 90 3.38 -1.53 16.27
CA VAL A 90 3.03 -0.11 16.16
C VAL A 90 2.42 0.35 17.47
N VAL A 91 2.87 1.49 17.99
CA VAL A 91 2.34 2.11 19.21
C VAL A 91 2.05 3.60 18.98
N ASP A 92 1.17 4.16 19.81
CA ASP A 92 0.95 5.61 19.89
C ASP A 92 2.07 6.33 20.66
N GLU A 93 1.95 7.65 20.81
CA GLU A 93 2.89 8.50 21.54
C GLU A 93 3.05 8.12 23.03
N ASN A 94 2.08 7.41 23.61
CA ASN A 94 2.08 6.96 25.00
C ASN A 94 2.56 5.50 25.14
N GLY A 95 2.93 4.84 24.04
CA GLY A 95 3.36 3.45 24.02
C GLY A 95 2.22 2.43 24.02
N ASN A 96 0.96 2.86 23.86
CA ASN A 96 -0.17 1.94 23.74
C ASN A 96 -0.15 1.27 22.35
N PRO A 97 -0.39 -0.04 22.26
CA PRO A 97 -0.39 -0.74 20.99
C PRO A 97 -1.56 -0.32 20.08
N LEU A 98 -1.27 -0.13 18.80
CA LEU A 98 -2.25 0.15 17.76
C LEU A 98 -2.49 -1.09 16.90
N TYR A 99 -3.72 -1.29 16.41
CA TYR A 99 -3.98 -2.32 15.41
C TYR A 99 -3.21 -2.00 14.13
N TYR A 100 -2.56 -3.01 13.55
CA TYR A 100 -1.68 -2.80 12.40
C TYR A 100 -1.61 -4.01 11.47
N TRP A 101 -1.10 -3.77 10.26
CA TRP A 101 -0.78 -4.82 9.29
C TRP A 101 0.40 -4.42 8.41
N VAL A 102 1.42 -5.27 8.36
CA VAL A 102 2.53 -5.13 7.40
C VAL A 102 2.06 -5.62 6.05
N MET A 103 1.72 -4.69 5.16
CA MET A 103 1.24 -4.99 3.81
C MET A 103 2.38 -5.44 2.89
N ARG A 104 3.52 -4.74 2.93
CA ARG A 104 4.60 -4.99 1.99
C ARG A 104 5.96 -4.78 2.64
N ARG A 105 6.88 -5.71 2.38
CA ARG A 105 8.31 -5.59 2.67
C ARG A 105 9.08 -6.15 1.47
N THR A 106 9.74 -5.28 0.70
CA THR A 106 10.59 -5.68 -0.44
C THR A 106 12.00 -5.12 -0.26
N SER A 107 12.90 -5.34 -1.21
CA SER A 107 14.21 -4.67 -1.22
C SER A 107 14.17 -3.17 -1.53
N LYS A 108 12.98 -2.60 -1.79
CA LYS A 108 12.82 -1.18 -2.16
C LYS A 108 11.94 -0.40 -1.19
N ILE A 109 10.88 -1.02 -0.67
CA ILE A 109 9.88 -0.34 0.15
C ILE A 109 9.37 -1.22 1.28
N PHE A 110 8.93 -0.55 2.34
CA PHE A 110 8.19 -1.11 3.46
C PHE A 110 6.89 -0.31 3.64
N THR A 111 5.76 -1.01 3.61
CA THR A 111 4.44 -0.43 3.82
C THR A 111 3.75 -1.10 4.99
N VAL A 112 3.34 -0.29 5.97
CA VAL A 112 2.58 -0.70 7.14
C VAL A 112 1.30 0.13 7.25
N PHE A 113 0.20 -0.55 7.53
CA PHE A 113 -1.08 0.07 7.86
C PHE A 113 -1.26 0.03 9.38
N PHE A 114 -1.91 1.05 9.94
CA PHE A 114 -2.24 1.12 11.34
C PHE A 114 -3.48 1.98 11.56
N ARG A 115 -4.20 1.72 12.66
CA ARG A 115 -5.44 2.43 13.02
C ARG A 115 -5.18 3.37 14.20
N ILE A 116 -5.49 4.64 14.03
CA ILE A 116 -5.39 5.66 15.09
C ILE A 116 -6.79 5.91 15.67
N PRO A 117 -6.98 5.91 17.00
CA PRO A 117 -8.29 6.08 17.62
C PRO A 117 -8.96 7.43 17.34
N SER A 118 -8.21 8.54 17.39
CA SER A 118 -8.73 9.86 17.08
C SER A 118 -7.63 10.84 16.67
N ILE A 119 -7.88 11.63 15.63
CA ILE A 119 -7.12 12.84 15.28
C ILE A 119 -8.13 13.97 15.06
N GLU A 120 -8.02 15.05 15.82
CA GLU A 120 -8.87 16.24 15.64
C GLU A 120 -8.72 16.85 14.24
N ALA A 121 -9.69 17.66 13.82
CA ALA A 121 -9.62 18.39 12.54
C ALA A 121 -8.32 19.21 12.44
N ASN A 122 -7.56 19.06 11.35
CA ASN A 122 -6.24 19.68 11.15
C ASN A 122 -5.19 19.33 12.22
N GLY A 123 -5.46 18.35 13.08
CA GLY A 123 -4.54 17.88 14.10
C GLY A 123 -3.53 16.87 13.58
N TRP A 124 -2.61 16.45 14.44
CA TRP A 124 -1.65 15.39 14.13
C TRP A 124 -1.44 14.43 15.30
N ARG A 125 -0.90 13.25 14.99
CA ARG A 125 -0.47 12.24 15.97
C ARG A 125 0.85 11.62 15.54
N VAL A 126 1.72 11.36 16.52
CA VAL A 126 2.95 10.61 16.28
C VAL A 126 2.70 9.14 16.59
N VAL A 127 3.03 8.31 15.61
CA VAL A 127 2.97 6.86 15.69
C VAL A 127 4.38 6.32 15.61
N ARG A 128 4.74 5.41 16.52
CA ARG A 128 6.04 4.75 16.53
C ARG A 128 5.93 3.33 16.00
N ILE A 129 6.71 3.02 14.97
CA ILE A 129 6.84 1.69 14.38
C ILE A 129 8.13 1.05 14.89
N TYR A 130 8.02 0.02 15.72
CA TYR A 130 9.16 -0.74 16.22
C TYR A 130 9.48 -1.95 15.35
N TYR A 131 10.76 -2.35 15.31
CA TYR A 131 11.23 -3.59 14.67
C TYR A 131 12.60 -4.04 15.22
N GLY A 132 13.06 -5.22 14.78
CA GLY A 132 14.40 -5.74 15.11
C GLY A 132 14.47 -6.59 16.38
N SER A 133 13.49 -6.49 17.27
CA SER A 133 13.31 -7.30 18.48
C SER A 133 12.04 -8.14 18.44
N ASP A 134 11.79 -8.96 19.45
CA ASP A 134 10.51 -9.65 19.58
C ASP A 134 9.34 -8.67 19.67
N ASN A 135 8.23 -9.03 19.03
CA ASN A 135 7.00 -8.26 19.04
C ASN A 135 6.12 -8.67 20.24
N PRO A 136 5.95 -7.81 21.26
CA PRO A 136 5.09 -8.11 22.41
C PRO A 136 3.60 -7.98 22.10
N TYR A 137 3.23 -7.32 21.00
CA TYR A 137 1.86 -6.99 20.61
C TYR A 137 1.39 -7.74 19.36
N ARG A 138 1.78 -9.01 19.21
CA ARG A 138 1.36 -9.86 18.06
C ARG A 138 -0.15 -9.93 17.90
N SER A 139 -0.91 -9.85 19.00
CA SER A 139 -2.37 -9.85 19.00
C SER A 139 -3.00 -8.62 18.34
N TYR A 140 -2.24 -7.53 18.15
CA TYR A 140 -2.68 -6.31 17.45
C TYR A 140 -2.41 -6.35 15.95
N ARG A 141 -1.72 -7.39 15.45
CA ARG A 141 -1.53 -7.61 14.01
C ARG A 141 -2.79 -8.20 13.36
N LYS A 142 -3.87 -7.44 13.37
CA LYS A 142 -5.21 -7.88 12.95
C LYS A 142 -5.72 -7.01 11.80
N PRO A 143 -5.55 -7.44 10.54
CA PRO A 143 -6.04 -6.67 9.40
C PRO A 143 -7.57 -6.50 9.40
N GLY A 144 -8.33 -7.42 10.01
CA GLY A 144 -9.78 -7.26 10.16
C GLY A 144 -10.21 -6.12 11.10
N GLU A 145 -9.30 -5.59 11.93
CA GLU A 145 -9.57 -4.45 12.83
C GLU A 145 -9.20 -3.11 12.21
N ILE A 146 -8.53 -3.10 11.04
CA ILE A 146 -8.08 -1.87 10.36
C ILE A 146 -8.81 -1.63 9.03
N PHE A 147 -9.40 -2.65 8.42
CA PHE A 147 -10.07 -2.51 7.14
C PHE A 147 -11.58 -2.68 7.31
N VAL A 148 -12.35 -1.94 6.51
CA VAL A 148 -13.81 -2.10 6.39
C VAL A 148 -14.12 -3.51 5.88
N TYR A 149 -13.31 -3.98 4.95
CA TYR A 149 -13.33 -5.36 4.48
C TYR A 149 -11.89 -5.84 4.26
N PHE A 150 -11.61 -7.07 4.67
CA PHE A 150 -10.33 -7.71 4.40
C PHE A 150 -10.53 -9.19 4.10
N GLU A 151 -10.04 -9.61 2.94
CA GLU A 151 -9.99 -11.01 2.54
C GLU A 151 -8.58 -11.37 2.11
N ASN A 152 -7.97 -12.30 2.85
CA ASN A 152 -6.64 -12.84 2.58
C ASN A 152 -6.68 -14.29 2.12
N PHE A 153 -7.87 -14.83 1.89
CA PHE A 153 -8.11 -16.15 1.35
C PHE A 153 -7.36 -17.24 2.13
N ASN A 154 -7.33 -17.13 3.47
CA ASN A 154 -6.82 -18.20 4.33
C ASN A 154 -7.77 -19.41 4.40
N ARG A 155 -9.03 -19.22 4.01
CA ARG A 155 -10.08 -20.26 3.96
C ARG A 155 -11.01 -20.00 2.78
N LEU A 156 -11.49 -21.05 2.14
CA LEU A 156 -12.49 -20.92 1.08
C LEU A 156 -13.84 -20.54 1.71
N LYS A 157 -14.41 -19.42 1.26
CA LYS A 157 -15.77 -19.00 1.59
C LYS A 157 -16.70 -19.32 0.44
N LYS A 158 -18.00 -19.24 0.69
CA LYS A 158 -19.00 -19.17 -0.38
C LYS A 158 -18.99 -17.75 -0.93
N TYR A 159 -18.65 -17.61 -2.21
CA TYR A 159 -18.79 -16.36 -2.94
C TYR A 159 -20.07 -16.45 -3.76
N PRO A 160 -21.13 -15.72 -3.41
CA PRO A 160 -22.36 -15.76 -4.18
C PRO A 160 -22.10 -15.20 -5.58
N HIS A 161 -22.88 -15.70 -6.54
CA HIS A 161 -22.96 -15.07 -7.84
C HIS A 161 -23.61 -13.70 -7.69
N VAL A 162 -23.09 -12.75 -8.47
CA VAL A 162 -23.72 -11.45 -8.70
C VAL A 162 -23.77 -11.31 -10.21
N ASP A 163 -24.97 -11.07 -10.72
CA ASP A 163 -25.15 -10.66 -12.10
C ASP A 163 -24.92 -9.16 -12.16
N THR A 164 -23.77 -8.78 -12.72
CA THR A 164 -23.41 -7.38 -12.85
C THR A 164 -24.04 -6.72 -14.09
N GLY A 165 -24.72 -7.49 -14.95
CA GLY A 165 -25.18 -7.06 -16.27
C GLY A 165 -24.06 -6.91 -17.29
N ILE A 166 -22.80 -7.02 -16.88
CA ILE A 166 -21.59 -6.87 -17.71
C ILE A 166 -21.55 -7.89 -18.86
N PHE A 167 -22.12 -9.07 -18.65
CA PHE A 167 -22.30 -10.07 -19.69
C PHE A 167 -23.65 -10.74 -19.53
N ASP A 168 -24.38 -10.81 -20.63
CA ASP A 168 -25.68 -11.49 -20.65
C ASP A 168 -25.51 -12.94 -20.19
N GLY A 169 -26.24 -13.32 -19.14
CA GLY A 169 -26.25 -14.69 -18.63
C GLY A 169 -24.97 -15.11 -17.91
N SER A 170 -24.32 -14.20 -17.17
CA SER A 170 -23.19 -14.55 -16.31
C SER A 170 -23.60 -15.64 -15.29
N GLN A 171 -22.65 -16.51 -14.95
CA GLN A 171 -22.89 -17.67 -14.10
C GLN A 171 -22.06 -17.62 -12.81
N ALA A 172 -22.45 -18.42 -11.82
CA ALA A 172 -21.62 -18.65 -10.65
C ALA A 172 -20.37 -19.46 -11.01
N PHE A 173 -19.26 -19.21 -10.33
CA PHE A 173 -18.17 -20.19 -10.26
C PHE A 173 -18.64 -21.43 -9.49
N THR A 174 -18.28 -22.61 -9.98
CA THR A 174 -18.56 -23.87 -9.29
C THR A 174 -17.56 -24.10 -8.14
N SER A 175 -17.91 -24.98 -7.21
CA SER A 175 -17.03 -25.34 -6.08
C SER A 175 -15.71 -26.01 -6.50
N LYS A 176 -15.62 -26.52 -7.73
CA LYS A 176 -14.39 -27.11 -8.29
C LYS A 176 -13.45 -26.06 -8.89
N GLU A 177 -13.99 -24.90 -9.23
CA GLU A 177 -13.25 -23.82 -9.89
C GLU A 177 -12.60 -22.86 -8.90
N LEU A 178 -13.15 -22.79 -7.67
CA LEU A 178 -12.59 -22.00 -6.59
C LEU A 178 -11.95 -22.89 -5.55
N ASN A 179 -10.68 -22.66 -5.24
CA ASN A 179 -10.04 -23.27 -4.09
C ASN A 179 -9.11 -22.29 -3.39
N VAL A 180 -8.67 -22.64 -2.18
CA VAL A 180 -7.66 -21.86 -1.45
C VAL A 180 -6.36 -22.65 -1.40
N SER A 181 -5.26 -22.01 -1.79
CA SER A 181 -3.93 -22.58 -1.73
C SER A 181 -2.90 -21.53 -1.33
N ARG A 182 -2.14 -21.81 -0.25
CA ARG A 182 -1.07 -20.93 0.27
C ARG A 182 -1.53 -19.49 0.55
N SER A 183 -2.67 -19.34 1.22
CA SER A 183 -3.32 -18.03 1.51
C SER A 183 -3.64 -17.21 0.25
N LYS A 184 -4.16 -17.89 -0.78
CA LYS A 184 -4.60 -17.27 -2.03
C LYS A 184 -5.85 -17.98 -2.51
N LEU A 185 -6.77 -17.21 -3.09
CA LEU A 185 -7.86 -17.78 -3.86
C LEU A 185 -7.31 -18.19 -5.22
N VAL A 186 -7.44 -19.46 -5.56
CA VAL A 186 -7.17 -19.98 -6.89
C VAL A 186 -8.50 -20.02 -7.64
N VAL A 187 -8.54 -19.32 -8.76
CA VAL A 187 -9.64 -19.38 -9.72
C VAL A 187 -9.14 -20.18 -10.91
N ASN A 188 -9.66 -21.40 -11.07
CA ASN A 188 -9.33 -22.32 -12.16
C ASN A 188 -10.62 -22.65 -12.91
N SER A 189 -10.90 -21.90 -13.97
CA SER A 189 -12.19 -21.92 -14.65
C SER A 189 -12.01 -22.02 -16.16
N THR A 190 -12.89 -22.77 -16.79
CA THR A 190 -12.93 -22.91 -18.25
C THR A 190 -14.31 -22.46 -18.74
N ILE A 191 -14.32 -21.52 -19.69
CA ILE A 191 -15.53 -21.02 -20.34
C ILE A 191 -15.41 -21.29 -21.83
N SER A 192 -16.41 -21.94 -22.42
CA SER A 192 -16.50 -22.20 -23.86
C SER A 192 -17.72 -21.50 -24.42
N THR A 193 -17.53 -20.73 -25.49
CA THR A 193 -18.59 -19.99 -26.19
C THR A 193 -18.82 -20.60 -27.57
N TRP A 194 -20.08 -20.73 -27.95
CA TRP A 194 -20.45 -21.23 -29.27
C TRP A 194 -21.27 -20.21 -30.06
N PHE A 195 -22.27 -19.57 -29.45
CA PHE A 195 -23.09 -18.55 -30.13
C PHE A 195 -23.21 -17.20 -29.39
N SER A 196 -22.81 -17.11 -28.13
CA SER A 196 -22.96 -15.92 -27.28
C SER A 196 -21.77 -15.75 -26.33
N SER A 197 -21.56 -14.52 -25.86
CA SER A 197 -20.63 -14.24 -24.76
C SER A 197 -21.04 -15.02 -23.51
N THR A 198 -20.07 -15.53 -22.77
CA THR A 198 -20.31 -16.21 -21.49
C THR A 198 -19.35 -15.66 -20.44
N ALA A 199 -19.85 -15.42 -19.23
CA ALA A 199 -19.05 -14.96 -18.10
C ALA A 199 -19.34 -15.73 -16.83
N LYS A 200 -18.41 -15.64 -15.89
CA LYS A 200 -18.57 -16.11 -14.51
C LYS A 200 -18.18 -15.02 -13.55
N GLU A 201 -18.98 -14.86 -12.50
CA GLU A 201 -18.85 -13.75 -11.55
C GLU A 201 -19.01 -14.25 -10.12
N ALA A 202 -18.19 -13.71 -9.23
CA ALA A 202 -18.21 -13.99 -7.80
C ALA A 202 -18.13 -12.68 -7.02
N GLN A 203 -19.09 -12.50 -6.13
CA GLN A 203 -19.11 -11.39 -5.20
C GLN A 203 -18.20 -11.68 -3.99
N LEU A 204 -17.32 -10.74 -3.66
CA LEU A 204 -16.51 -10.77 -2.45
C LEU A 204 -17.26 -10.12 -1.28
N THR A 205 -17.82 -8.94 -1.50
CA THR A 205 -18.58 -8.20 -0.48
C THR A 205 -19.59 -7.26 -1.12
N THR A 206 -20.58 -6.82 -0.33
CA THR A 206 -21.34 -5.59 -0.59
C THR A 206 -20.85 -4.54 0.39
N LEU A 207 -20.82 -3.28 -0.01
CA LEU A 207 -20.71 -2.14 0.90
C LEU A 207 -21.66 -1.04 0.48
N THR A 208 -22.21 -0.32 1.46
CA THR A 208 -23.00 0.88 1.20
C THR A 208 -22.04 2.06 1.05
N VAL A 209 -22.10 2.78 -0.07
CA VAL A 209 -21.26 3.97 -0.32
C VAL A 209 -21.91 5.19 0.31
N ASP A 210 -21.69 5.34 1.62
CA ASP A 210 -22.03 6.50 2.44
C ASP A 210 -20.87 7.50 2.59
N ASP A 211 -19.66 7.07 2.28
CA ASP A 211 -18.40 7.80 2.37
C ASP A 211 -17.47 7.44 1.20
N SER A 212 -16.24 7.93 1.22
CA SER A 212 -15.21 7.60 0.26
C SER A 212 -14.42 6.37 0.71
N TYR A 213 -14.08 5.48 -0.23
CA TYR A 213 -13.44 4.21 0.02
C TYR A 213 -12.34 3.93 -1.01
N ASP A 214 -11.22 3.37 -0.56
CA ASP A 214 -10.21 2.76 -1.41
C ASP A 214 -10.41 1.23 -1.39
N VAL A 215 -10.76 0.66 -2.54
CA VAL A 215 -10.77 -0.77 -2.81
C VAL A 215 -9.42 -1.14 -3.42
N VAL A 216 -8.62 -1.93 -2.71
CA VAL A 216 -7.30 -2.33 -3.17
C VAL A 216 -7.22 -3.83 -3.24
N PHE A 217 -6.66 -4.35 -4.32
CA PHE A 217 -6.53 -5.77 -4.53
C PHE A 217 -5.20 -6.10 -5.19
N LYS A 218 -4.78 -7.34 -4.97
CA LYS A 218 -3.62 -7.90 -5.65
C LYS A 218 -3.98 -9.27 -6.20
N PHE A 219 -3.72 -9.46 -7.49
CA PHE A 219 -3.86 -10.77 -8.12
C PHE A 219 -2.67 -11.11 -9.01
N ARG A 220 -2.57 -12.39 -9.36
CA ARG A 220 -1.53 -12.95 -10.21
C ARG A 220 -2.17 -13.90 -11.20
N ARG A 221 -1.81 -13.81 -12.48
CA ARG A 221 -2.16 -14.84 -13.47
C ARG A 221 -1.09 -15.93 -13.49
N LYS A 222 -1.47 -17.20 -13.63
CA LYS A 222 -0.50 -18.30 -13.75
C LYS A 222 0.16 -18.37 -15.12
N SER A 223 -0.52 -17.93 -16.19
CA SER A 223 -0.05 -18.26 -17.54
C SER A 223 1.36 -17.73 -17.81
N ASP A 224 2.31 -18.65 -17.85
CA ASP A 224 3.69 -18.44 -18.29
C ASP A 224 3.76 -18.39 -19.83
N ALA A 225 2.68 -18.76 -20.52
CA ALA A 225 2.50 -18.64 -21.95
C ALA A 225 1.65 -17.40 -22.28
N GLN A 226 2.26 -16.37 -22.87
CA GLN A 226 1.53 -15.51 -23.80
C GLN A 226 1.20 -16.39 -25.03
N ASN A 227 -0.01 -16.28 -25.61
CA ASN A 227 -0.53 -17.05 -26.76
C ASN A 227 -1.45 -18.26 -26.48
N ALA A 228 -1.81 -18.56 -25.24
CA ALA A 228 -3.09 -19.25 -25.00
C ALA A 228 -4.15 -18.14 -24.92
N ASP A 229 -5.22 -18.23 -25.70
CA ASP A 229 -6.33 -17.26 -25.68
C ASP A 229 -6.86 -17.11 -24.25
N SER A 230 -6.30 -16.13 -23.54
CA SER A 230 -6.48 -15.94 -22.11
C SER A 230 -7.21 -14.63 -21.94
N TYR A 231 -8.53 -14.73 -22.08
CA TYR A 231 -9.48 -13.64 -21.86
C TYR A 231 -9.56 -13.28 -20.37
N PRO A 232 -10.06 -12.07 -20.06
CA PRO A 232 -9.60 -11.35 -18.91
C PRO A 232 -10.21 -11.88 -17.61
N PHE A 233 -9.34 -11.90 -16.59
CA PHE A 233 -9.75 -11.94 -15.20
C PHE A 233 -9.84 -10.52 -14.70
N TYR A 234 -10.90 -10.21 -13.98
CA TYR A 234 -11.23 -8.83 -13.73
C TYR A 234 -11.90 -8.60 -12.38
N MET A 235 -11.79 -7.39 -11.84
CA MET A 235 -12.30 -7.00 -10.52
C MET A 235 -13.39 -5.96 -10.69
N PHE A 236 -14.60 -6.16 -10.20
CA PHE A 236 -15.70 -5.23 -10.45
C PHE A 236 -16.21 -4.56 -9.15
N ILE A 237 -16.83 -3.40 -9.32
CA ILE A 237 -17.66 -2.68 -8.34
C ILE A 237 -19.01 -2.41 -9.01
N HIS A 238 -20.01 -3.23 -8.70
CA HIS A 238 -21.30 -3.17 -9.38
C HIS A 238 -22.38 -2.58 -8.47
N THR A 239 -23.17 -1.64 -8.99
CA THR A 239 -24.46 -1.25 -8.39
C THR A 239 -25.58 -1.52 -9.39
N LYS A 240 -26.69 -2.08 -8.90
CA LYS A 240 -27.82 -2.48 -9.76
C LYS A 240 -28.58 -1.24 -10.24
N VAL A 241 -28.49 -0.90 -11.52
CA VAL A 241 -29.22 0.24 -12.12
C VAL A 241 -29.61 -0.07 -13.57
N GLY A 242 -30.90 -0.24 -13.84
CA GLY A 242 -31.40 -0.40 -15.21
C GLY A 242 -31.02 -1.73 -15.89
N ASN A 243 -31.11 -1.78 -17.22
CA ASN A 243 -31.23 -3.02 -18.01
C ASN A 243 -30.26 -3.15 -19.22
N ARG A 244 -29.07 -2.52 -19.23
CA ARG A 244 -28.09 -2.70 -20.34
C ARG A 244 -26.63 -2.41 -19.92
N ASP A 245 -25.68 -3.30 -20.27
CA ASP A 245 -24.51 -3.09 -21.18
C ASP A 245 -23.32 -4.06 -20.93
N ARG A 246 -22.52 -4.34 -21.99
CA ARG A 246 -21.58 -5.48 -22.17
C ARG A 246 -20.06 -5.13 -22.25
N TYR A 247 -19.13 -6.03 -21.82
CA TYR A 247 -17.68 -6.33 -22.25
C TYR A 247 -16.38 -6.09 -21.35
N ASP A 248 -15.86 -7.04 -20.58
CA ASP A 248 -14.44 -7.23 -20.07
C ASP A 248 -13.71 -6.09 -19.29
N TYR A 249 -13.63 -6.15 -17.94
CA TYR A 249 -13.42 -4.92 -17.14
C TYR A 249 -12.89 -5.01 -15.70
N ILE A 250 -12.18 -3.97 -15.22
CA ILE A 250 -12.58 -3.47 -13.89
C ILE A 250 -13.95 -2.84 -13.99
N GLY A 251 -14.97 -3.67 -13.78
CA GLY A 251 -16.34 -3.29 -14.04
C GLY A 251 -16.85 -2.43 -12.90
N ILE A 252 -16.63 -1.12 -12.94
CA ILE A 252 -17.51 -0.24 -12.19
C ILE A 252 -18.80 -0.13 -12.99
N HIS A 253 -19.88 -0.80 -12.60
CA HIS A 253 -21.16 -0.75 -13.33
C HIS A 253 -22.17 0.12 -12.58
N GLU A 254 -22.51 1.26 -13.18
CA GLU A 254 -23.60 2.17 -12.82
C GLU A 254 -24.16 2.73 -14.14
N SER A 255 -25.48 2.94 -14.28
CA SER A 255 -26.11 3.39 -15.53
C SER A 255 -25.29 4.46 -16.27
N ASN A 256 -24.84 4.18 -17.49
CA ASN A 256 -24.03 5.03 -18.37
C ASN A 256 -22.52 5.17 -18.03
N SER A 257 -21.95 4.37 -17.13
CA SER A 257 -20.48 4.28 -17.00
C SER A 257 -20.01 2.85 -16.84
N ALA A 258 -19.15 2.43 -17.78
CA ALA A 258 -18.30 1.25 -17.68
C ALA A 258 -16.85 1.69 -17.91
N PHE A 259 -15.90 1.18 -17.13
CA PHE A 259 -14.47 1.47 -17.31
C PHE A 259 -13.77 0.33 -18.01
N HIS A 260 -13.21 0.65 -19.17
CA HIS A 260 -12.61 -0.31 -20.08
C HIS A 260 -11.10 -0.30 -19.87
N PHE A 261 -10.52 -1.42 -19.42
CA PHE A 261 -9.11 -1.65 -19.66
C PHE A 261 -8.84 -3.15 -19.83
N GLU A 262 -7.92 -3.45 -20.74
CA GLU A 262 -7.52 -4.80 -21.09
C GLU A 262 -6.02 -4.96 -20.77
N PHE A 263 -5.68 -5.77 -19.77
CA PHE A 263 -4.32 -6.32 -19.68
C PHE A 263 -4.34 -7.70 -20.33
N GLY A 264 -4.47 -7.75 -21.66
CA GLY A 264 -4.98 -8.97 -22.27
C GLY A 264 -4.80 -9.22 -23.77
N ASN A 265 -4.43 -8.25 -24.61
CA ASN A 265 -3.88 -8.54 -25.94
C ASN A 265 -3.17 -7.29 -26.45
N ASP A 266 -1.86 -7.36 -26.67
CA ASP A 266 -1.15 -6.35 -27.47
C ASP A 266 -1.65 -6.47 -28.92
N ARG A 267 -2.83 -5.91 -29.21
CA ARG A 267 -3.34 -5.77 -30.58
C ARG A 267 -2.44 -4.88 -31.44
N SER A 268 -1.40 -4.28 -30.87
CA SER A 268 -0.33 -3.59 -31.59
C SER A 268 0.53 -4.53 -32.45
N GLY A 269 0.34 -5.86 -32.38
CA GLY A 269 1.00 -6.81 -33.26
C GLY A 269 2.51 -6.97 -32.99
N THR A 270 3.05 -6.31 -31.96
CA THR A 270 4.41 -6.54 -31.50
C THR A 270 4.39 -7.65 -30.46
N TYR A 271 4.64 -8.87 -30.93
CA TYR A 271 4.80 -10.04 -30.10
C TYR A 271 6.01 -9.89 -29.17
N GLU A 272 5.79 -9.78 -27.86
CA GLU A 272 6.85 -10.08 -26.88
C GLU A 272 6.89 -11.60 -26.66
N THR A 273 7.53 -12.34 -27.57
CA THR A 273 7.71 -13.81 -27.48
C THR A 273 8.83 -14.23 -26.53
N THR A 274 9.35 -13.33 -25.70
CA THR A 274 10.53 -13.70 -24.88
C THR A 274 10.12 -14.74 -23.83
N GLU A 275 10.93 -15.77 -23.64
CA GLU A 275 10.86 -16.79 -22.58
C GLU A 275 10.85 -16.19 -21.14
N LYS A 276 10.79 -14.86 -21.01
CA LYS A 276 10.85 -14.07 -19.80
C LYS A 276 9.53 -13.37 -19.46
N ALA A 277 8.40 -13.72 -20.09
CA ALA A 277 7.09 -13.14 -19.76
C ALA A 277 6.81 -13.15 -18.25
N GLY A 278 7.39 -14.11 -17.52
CA GLY A 278 7.57 -14.07 -16.07
C GLY A 278 6.23 -14.12 -15.33
N LYS A 279 6.30 -14.16 -14.00
CA LYS A 279 5.08 -14.10 -13.18
C LYS A 279 4.52 -12.68 -13.25
N GLN A 280 3.40 -12.52 -13.93
CA GLN A 280 2.68 -11.24 -14.01
C GLN A 280 1.78 -11.05 -12.79
N TYR A 281 1.89 -9.88 -12.15
CA TYR A 281 1.07 -9.47 -11.03
C TYR A 281 0.38 -8.16 -11.35
N TYR A 282 -0.81 -8.00 -10.79
CA TYR A 282 -1.62 -6.81 -10.93
C TYR A 282 -1.91 -6.27 -9.55
N LEU A 283 -1.68 -4.97 -9.38
CA LEU A 283 -2.07 -4.22 -8.21
C LEU A 283 -3.05 -3.17 -8.67
N GLY A 284 -4.28 -3.21 -8.17
CA GLY A 284 -5.25 -2.18 -8.46
C GLY A 284 -5.72 -1.48 -7.21
N ARG A 285 -5.99 -0.19 -7.37
CA ARG A 285 -6.60 0.69 -6.38
C ARG A 285 -7.78 1.38 -7.06
N ILE A 286 -8.95 1.26 -6.48
CA ILE A 286 -10.16 1.93 -6.96
C ILE A 286 -10.68 2.80 -5.82
N PHE A 287 -10.70 4.09 -6.05
CA PHE A 287 -11.37 5.08 -5.22
C PHE A 287 -12.86 5.09 -5.58
N VAL A 288 -13.72 4.94 -4.58
CA VAL A 288 -15.18 4.97 -4.72
C VAL A 288 -15.72 6.03 -3.77
N SER A 289 -16.50 6.98 -4.27
CA SER A 289 -17.13 8.00 -3.44
C SER A 289 -18.57 8.28 -3.87
N PRO A 290 -19.35 9.00 -3.04
CA PRO A 290 -20.67 9.46 -3.43
C PRO A 290 -20.66 10.44 -4.63
N GLN A 291 -19.50 10.99 -5.00
CA GLN A 291 -19.38 12.03 -6.03
C GLN A 291 -18.77 11.54 -7.34
N GLY A 292 -18.13 10.37 -7.33
CA GLY A 292 -17.33 9.86 -8.44
C GLY A 292 -16.50 8.66 -7.99
N SER A 293 -15.96 7.92 -8.95
CA SER A 293 -14.97 6.88 -8.68
C SER A 293 -13.80 7.03 -9.61
N SER A 294 -12.59 6.90 -9.12
CA SER A 294 -11.39 6.86 -9.96
C SER A 294 -10.58 5.63 -9.60
N GLY A 295 -9.56 5.31 -10.37
CA GLY A 295 -8.69 4.22 -9.99
C GLY A 295 -7.46 4.13 -10.84
N SER A 296 -6.57 3.27 -10.40
CA SER A 296 -5.41 2.87 -11.15
C SER A 296 -5.17 1.38 -11.03
N VAL A 297 -4.60 0.81 -12.08
CA VAL A 297 -4.15 -0.58 -12.09
C VAL A 297 -2.78 -0.64 -12.72
N GLU A 298 -1.90 -1.30 -12.00
CA GLU A 298 -0.49 -1.44 -12.33
C GLU A 298 -0.19 -2.91 -12.62
N LYS A 299 0.42 -3.16 -13.77
CA LYS A 299 0.92 -4.48 -14.19
C LYS A 299 2.41 -4.57 -13.90
N PHE A 300 2.81 -5.64 -13.23
CA PHE A 300 4.19 -5.92 -12.90
C PHE A 300 4.64 -7.25 -13.49
N SER A 301 5.89 -7.33 -13.94
CA SER A 301 6.58 -8.60 -14.18
C SER A 301 7.93 -8.57 -13.49
N ASN A 302 8.24 -9.66 -12.78
CA ASN A 302 9.50 -9.81 -12.03
C ASN A 302 9.78 -8.62 -11.07
N GLY A 303 8.73 -7.96 -10.58
CA GLY A 303 8.81 -6.83 -9.65
C GLY A 303 9.06 -5.46 -10.30
N ALA A 304 9.20 -5.38 -11.62
CA ALA A 304 9.21 -4.13 -12.37
C ALA A 304 7.81 -3.77 -12.84
N LEU A 305 7.44 -2.48 -12.74
CA LEU A 305 6.22 -1.95 -13.35
C LEU A 305 6.40 -2.02 -14.87
N ILE A 306 5.48 -2.69 -15.56
CA ILE A 306 5.46 -2.76 -17.03
C ILE A 306 4.53 -1.68 -17.57
N ASP A 307 3.36 -1.57 -16.96
CA ASP A 307 2.29 -0.73 -17.47
C ASP A 307 1.40 -0.26 -16.32
N SER A 308 0.78 0.90 -16.50
CA SER A 308 -0.13 1.49 -15.53
C SER A 308 -1.27 2.18 -16.25
N HIS A 309 -2.49 1.91 -15.83
CA HIS A 309 -3.69 2.56 -16.34
C HIS A 309 -4.38 3.32 -15.23
N THR A 310 -4.88 4.52 -15.52
CA THR A 310 -5.70 5.34 -14.62
C THR A 310 -7.03 5.63 -15.26
N PHE A 311 -8.10 5.69 -14.47
CA PHE A 311 -9.43 5.97 -14.97
C PHE A 311 -10.25 6.83 -14.00
N GLU A 312 -11.27 7.50 -14.52
CA GLU A 312 -12.18 8.38 -13.76
C GLU A 312 -13.62 8.27 -14.23
N ASN A 313 -14.54 8.13 -13.27
CA ASN A 313 -15.97 8.08 -13.43
C ASN A 313 -16.63 9.26 -12.73
N ASN A 314 -17.51 9.93 -13.45
CA ASN A 314 -18.32 11.01 -12.91
C ASN A 314 -19.69 10.54 -12.37
N ASN A 315 -19.94 9.23 -12.34
CA ASN A 315 -21.17 8.67 -11.76
C ASN A 315 -21.08 8.56 -10.23
N ARG A 316 -22.24 8.68 -9.58
CA ARG A 316 -22.37 8.93 -8.14
C ARG A 316 -23.02 7.76 -7.42
N PHE A 317 -22.23 7.03 -6.62
CA PHE A 317 -22.69 5.91 -5.80
C PHE A 317 -23.45 6.29 -4.51
N ARG A 318 -23.91 7.54 -4.37
CA ARG A 318 -24.44 8.05 -3.09
C ARG A 318 -25.56 7.17 -2.52
N ASN A 319 -25.35 6.65 -1.30
CA ASN A 319 -26.29 5.79 -0.58
C ASN A 319 -26.69 4.53 -1.36
N ARG A 320 -25.77 4.01 -2.17
CA ARG A 320 -25.97 2.77 -2.92
C ARG A 320 -25.14 1.65 -2.36
N ASP A 321 -25.72 0.47 -2.41
CA ASP A 321 -24.97 -0.75 -2.22
C ASP A 321 -24.18 -1.04 -3.50
N VAL A 322 -22.87 -1.23 -3.32
CA VAL A 322 -21.95 -1.65 -4.37
C VAL A 322 -21.37 -3.01 -4.03
N SER A 323 -21.42 -3.92 -4.99
CA SER A 323 -20.84 -5.25 -4.92
C SER A 323 -19.42 -5.21 -5.43
N VAL A 324 -18.46 -5.52 -4.57
CA VAL A 324 -17.07 -5.73 -4.97
C VAL A 324 -16.88 -7.22 -5.25
N GLY A 325 -16.28 -7.57 -6.39
CA GLY A 325 -16.08 -8.96 -6.75
C GLY A 325 -15.05 -9.17 -7.84
N PHE A 326 -15.04 -10.39 -8.39
CA PHE A 326 -14.17 -10.75 -9.51
C PHE A 326 -14.91 -11.64 -10.51
N GLY A 327 -14.44 -11.62 -11.75
CA GLY A 327 -15.02 -12.42 -12.82
C GLY A 327 -14.02 -12.90 -13.86
N GLN A 328 -14.52 -13.79 -14.72
CA GLN A 328 -13.91 -14.21 -15.96
C GLN A 328 -14.96 -14.04 -17.05
N ALA A 329 -14.55 -13.62 -18.24
CA ALA A 329 -15.45 -13.67 -19.38
C ALA A 329 -14.76 -14.05 -20.67
N ASN A 330 -15.62 -14.37 -21.64
CA ASN A 330 -15.26 -14.68 -23.01
C ASN A 330 -16.31 -14.06 -23.92
N ALA A 331 -15.90 -13.10 -24.75
CA ALA A 331 -16.75 -12.44 -25.73
C ALA A 331 -16.61 -13.04 -27.14
N ASP A 332 -15.62 -13.89 -27.37
CA ASP A 332 -15.27 -14.34 -28.72
C ASP A 332 -16.12 -15.50 -29.17
N PHE A 333 -16.37 -15.56 -30.47
CA PHE A 333 -17.18 -16.57 -31.12
C PHE A 333 -16.33 -17.82 -31.36
N PHE A 334 -16.83 -18.99 -30.94
CA PHE A 334 -16.12 -20.29 -31.02
C PHE A 334 -14.79 -20.37 -30.26
N ALA A 335 -14.64 -19.63 -29.16
CA ALA A 335 -13.43 -19.65 -28.34
C ALA A 335 -13.61 -20.45 -27.05
N THR A 336 -12.55 -21.10 -26.58
CA THR A 336 -12.49 -21.70 -25.24
C THR A 336 -11.39 -21.05 -24.43
N VAL A 337 -11.76 -20.55 -23.26
CA VAL A 337 -10.88 -19.78 -22.38
C VAL A 337 -10.60 -20.56 -21.13
N ASN A 338 -9.32 -20.75 -20.86
CA ASN A 338 -8.86 -21.28 -19.58
C ASN A 338 -8.30 -20.14 -18.74
N LEU A 339 -8.88 -19.95 -17.57
CA LEU A 339 -8.39 -19.03 -16.56
C LEU A 339 -7.71 -19.81 -15.45
N LEU A 340 -6.48 -19.40 -15.14
CA LEU A 340 -5.83 -19.73 -13.89
C LEU A 340 -5.28 -18.47 -13.24
N ALA A 341 -6.04 -17.94 -12.29
CA ALA A 341 -5.70 -16.75 -11.52
C ALA A 341 -5.54 -17.05 -10.03
N TYR A 342 -4.78 -16.20 -9.36
CA TYR A 342 -4.57 -16.20 -7.93
C TYR A 342 -4.91 -14.82 -7.39
N VAL A 343 -5.89 -14.72 -6.50
CA VAL A 343 -6.13 -13.48 -5.75
C VAL A 343 -5.39 -13.61 -4.43
N ASP A 344 -4.42 -12.72 -4.19
CA ASP A 344 -3.59 -12.74 -2.99
C ASP A 344 -4.36 -12.17 -1.81
N TRP A 345 -4.95 -10.99 -1.99
CA TRP A 345 -5.77 -10.33 -0.99
C TRP A 345 -6.60 -9.22 -1.64
N VAL A 346 -7.70 -8.87 -0.97
CA VAL A 346 -8.54 -7.71 -1.26
C VAL A 346 -8.83 -7.01 0.05
N TYR A 347 -8.69 -5.68 0.07
CA TYR A 347 -9.12 -4.88 1.20
C TYR A 347 -9.86 -3.64 0.76
N ILE A 348 -10.72 -3.17 1.66
CA ILE A 348 -11.45 -1.92 1.51
C ILE A 348 -11.16 -1.09 2.75
N VAL A 349 -10.71 0.14 2.54
CA VAL A 349 -10.42 1.10 3.60
C VAL A 349 -11.19 2.38 3.33
N ARG A 350 -11.69 3.04 4.38
CA ARG A 350 -12.27 4.37 4.25
C ARG A 350 -11.17 5.34 3.80
N HIS A 351 -11.41 6.06 2.73
CA HIS A 351 -10.49 7.05 2.22
C HIS A 351 -10.59 8.33 3.03
N VAL A 352 -9.43 8.90 3.37
CA VAL A 352 -9.30 10.21 4.01
C VAL A 352 -8.07 10.90 3.43
N ASN A 353 -8.06 12.22 3.44
CA ASN A 353 -6.92 13.04 3.12
C ASN A 353 -6.06 13.20 4.37
N TYR A 354 -4.80 12.76 4.27
CA TYR A 354 -3.83 12.86 5.36
C TYR A 354 -2.43 12.99 4.78
N ASP A 355 -1.53 13.53 5.59
CA ASP A 355 -0.10 13.52 5.32
C ASP A 355 0.64 12.60 6.30
N VAL A 356 1.73 12.01 5.83
CA VAL A 356 2.57 11.10 6.62
C VAL A 356 4.03 11.45 6.43
N GLU A 357 4.63 11.95 7.50
CA GLU A 357 6.03 12.35 7.53
C GLU A 357 6.82 11.50 8.51
N ILE A 358 8.01 11.07 8.10
CA ILE A 358 8.98 10.46 9.02
C ILE A 358 9.66 11.57 9.79
N THR A 359 9.43 11.66 11.10
CA THR A 359 10.00 12.72 11.95
C THR A 359 11.30 12.31 12.61
N ALA A 360 11.44 11.04 12.98
CA ALA A 360 12.66 10.52 13.59
C ALA A 360 12.81 9.01 13.37
N MET A 361 14.04 8.53 13.50
CA MET A 361 14.35 7.11 13.52
C MET A 361 15.49 6.87 14.49
N GLY A 362 15.54 5.69 15.09
CA GLY A 362 16.60 5.38 16.04
C GLY A 362 16.72 3.91 16.38
N ALA A 363 17.66 3.65 17.28
CA ALA A 363 17.85 2.38 17.94
C ALA A 363 17.73 2.60 19.45
N GLU A 364 17.15 1.64 20.15
CA GLU A 364 17.21 1.59 21.59
C GLU A 364 18.21 0.54 22.03
N CYS A 365 19.11 1.00 22.88
CA CYS A 365 20.21 0.28 23.46
C CYS A 365 19.83 -0.19 24.86
N SER A 366 20.07 -1.46 25.16
CA SER A 366 20.30 -1.88 26.54
C SER A 366 21.78 -1.66 26.85
N PHE A 367 22.07 -1.10 28.02
CA PHE A 367 23.39 -1.17 28.62
C PHE A 367 23.35 -2.31 29.62
N ASN A 368 24.13 -3.36 29.37
CA ASN A 368 24.34 -4.43 30.33
C ASN A 368 25.25 -3.97 31.46
#